data_AF-A0A1Z4GB70-F1
#
_entry.id   AF-A0A1Z4GB70-F1
#
_cell.length_a   1.000
_cell.length_b   1.000
_cell.length_c   1.000
_cell.angle_alpha   90.00
_cell.angle_beta   90.00
_cell.angle_gamma   90.00
#
_symmetry.space_group_name_H-M   'P 1'
#
loop_
_entity.id
_entity.type
_entity.pdbx_description
1 polymer ?
#
loop_
_entity_poly.entity_id
_entity_poly.type
_entity_poly.pdbx_seq_one_letter_code
_entity_poly.pdbx_strand_id
1 'polypeptide(L)' 'MQTDKIFYSLFQAFLSIFFAIIGENTINTNAYEFVSVEIKETAFRIDGVFIPKNESIEQPLYFV' A
#
# COMPACT_ATOMS: atom_id res chain seq x y z
N MET A 1 6.86 3.92 -13.51
CA MET A 1 7.12 5.37 -13.65
C MET A 1 8.26 5.76 -12.72
N GLN A 2 8.87 6.94 -12.88
CA GLN A 2 9.97 7.39 -12.04
C GLN A 2 9.43 7.55 -10.62
N THR A 3 9.82 6.65 -9.72
CA THR A 3 9.36 6.66 -8.33
C THR A 3 9.78 7.98 -7.72
N ASP A 4 8.83 8.89 -7.51
CA ASP A 4 9.05 10.01 -6.60
C ASP A 4 9.23 9.37 -5.23
N LYS A 5 10.49 9.17 -4.84
CA LYS A 5 10.90 8.57 -3.57
C LYS A 5 10.16 9.18 -2.37
N ILE A 6 9.71 10.42 -2.54
CA ILE A 6 8.89 11.17 -1.60
C ILE A 6 7.57 10.44 -1.29
N PHE A 7 6.80 10.00 -2.29
CA PHE A 7 5.53 9.29 -2.05
C PHE A 7 5.77 7.92 -1.43
N TYR A 8 6.78 7.20 -1.90
CA TYR A 8 7.15 5.91 -1.32
C TYR A 8 7.50 6.04 0.17
N SER A 9 8.40 6.97 0.52
CA SER A 9 8.76 7.22 1.91
C SER A 9 7.61 7.80 2.73
N LEU A 10 6.73 8.60 2.12
CA LEU A 10 5.54 9.14 2.79
C LEU A 10 4.56 8.03 3.16
N PHE A 11 4.22 7.13 2.24
CA PHE A 11 3.33 6.01 2.53
C PHE A 11 3.96 4.99 3.48
N GLN A 12 5.28 4.77 3.38
CA GLN A 12 6.02 3.95 4.34
C GLN A 12 6.00 4.55 5.76
N ALA A 13 6.10 5.88 5.89
CA ALA A 13 6.07 6.57 7.19
C ALA A 13 4.64 6.77 7.72
N PHE A 14 3.67 6.99 6.82
CA PHE A 14 2.30 7.37 7.13
C PHE A 14 1.32 6.58 6.27
N LEU A 15 1.11 5.34 6.70
CA LEU A 15 0.23 4.38 6.07
C LEU A 15 -1.23 4.88 5.97
N SER A 16 -1.64 5.76 6.89
CA SER A 16 -3.03 6.25 7.02
C SER A 16 -3.42 7.27 5.96
N ILE A 17 -2.44 7.94 5.36
CA ILE A 17 -2.67 8.96 4.33
C ILE A 17 -3.35 8.33 3.11
N PHE A 18 -2.98 7.11 2.74
CA PHE A 18 -3.60 6.41 1.61
C PHE A 18 -5.11 6.22 1.83
N PHE A 19 -5.49 5.67 2.99
CA PHE A 19 -6.90 5.47 3.36
C PHE A 19 -7.67 6.79 3.47
N ALA A 20 -7.02 7.87 3.92
CA ALA A 20 -7.61 9.20 3.93
C ALA A 20 -7.88 9.74 2.51
N ILE A 21 -6.98 9.46 1.56
CA ILE A 21 -7.13 9.89 0.15
C ILE A 21 -8.29 9.14 -0.54
N ILE A 22 -8.44 7.83 -0.30
CA ILE A 22 -9.53 7.04 -0.86
C ILE A 22 -10.86 7.18 -0.11
N GLY A 23 -10.87 7.89 1.03
CA GLY A 23 -12.06 8.11 1.85
C GLY A 23 -12.40 6.96 2.81
N GLU A 24 -11.54 5.94 2.94
CA GLU A 24 -11.73 4.78 3.83
C GLU A 24 -11.08 4.99 5.21
N ASN A 25 -11.46 6.06 5.89
CA ASN A 25 -10.90 6.41 7.21
C ASN A 25 -11.30 5.44 8.34
N THR A 26 -12.20 4.49 8.08
CA THR A 26 -12.62 3.44 9.01
C THR A 26 -11.65 2.26 9.06
N ILE A 27 -10.74 2.16 8.09
CA ILE A 27 -9.81 1.04 8.02
C ILE A 27 -8.68 1.25 9.03
N ASN A 28 -8.49 0.24 9.87
CA ASN A 28 -7.39 0.24 10.82
C ASN A 28 -6.08 0.08 10.06
N THR A 29 -5.41 1.19 9.83
CA THR A 29 -4.16 1.24 9.08
C THR A 29 -3.05 0.42 9.73
N ASN A 30 -3.03 0.29 11.06
CA ASN A 30 -2.06 -0.58 11.74
C ASN A 30 -2.28 -2.07 11.46
N ALA A 31 -3.47 -2.43 10.95
CA ALA A 31 -3.75 -3.78 10.47
C ALA A 31 -3.18 -4.04 9.08
N TYR A 32 -2.55 -3.05 8.43
CA TYR A 32 -1.93 -3.19 7.10
C TYR A 32 -0.41 -2.95 7.19
N GLU A 33 0.29 -3.48 6.20
CA GLU A 33 1.71 -3.28 5.95
C GLU A 33 1.91 -2.83 4.51
N PHE A 34 2.74 -1.82 4.29
CA PHE A 34 3.05 -1.34 2.96
C PHE A 34 4.38 -1.91 2.48
N VAL A 35 4.34 -2.60 1.35
CA VAL A 35 5.52 -3.21 0.72
C VAL A 35 5.60 -2.81 -0.75
N SER A 36 6.82 -2.54 -1.23
CA SER A 36 7.05 -2.42 -2.67
C SER A 36 7.31 -3.80 -3.26
N VAL A 37 6.54 -4.20 -4.27
CA VAL A 37 6.71 -5.48 -4.96
C VAL A 37 7.03 -5.22 -6.42
N GLU A 38 8.24 -5.60 -6.83
CA GLU A 38 8.64 -5.59 -8.23
C GLU A 38 8.28 -6.94 -8.87
N ILE A 39 7.26 -6.97 -9.73
CA ILE A 39 6.88 -8.18 -10.47
C ILE A 39 7.81 -8.30 -11.69
N LYS A 40 8.65 -9.35 -11.67
CA LYS A 40 9.69 -9.57 -12.69
C LYS A 40 9.17 -10.12 -14.02
N GLU A 41 7.88 -10.44 -14.15
CA GLU A 41 7.38 -11.25 -15.26
C GLU A 41 7.03 -10.47 -16.53
N THR A 42 6.72 -9.17 -16.47
CA THR A 42 6.43 -8.36 -17.68
C THR A 42 6.44 -6.86 -17.38
N ALA A 43 7.58 -6.28 -17.00
CA ALA A 43 7.76 -4.82 -16.81
C ALA A 43 6.69 -4.10 -15.94
N PHE A 44 5.91 -4.84 -15.15
CA PHE A 44 4.91 -4.31 -14.23
C PHE A 44 5.58 -4.06 -12.88
N ARG A 45 5.84 -2.80 -12.61
CA ARG A 45 6.33 -2.34 -11.30
C ARG A 45 5.10 -1.87 -10.55
N ILE A 46 4.75 -2.54 -9.46
CA ILE A 46 3.73 -2.06 -8.53
C ILE A 46 4.48 -1.17 -7.55
N ASP A 47 4.11 0.12 -7.50
CA ASP A 47 4.87 1.12 -6.73
C ASP A 47 4.68 0.88 -5.21
N GLY A 48 3.53 0.36 -4.80
CA GLY A 48 3.34 -0.17 -3.44
C GLY A 48 2.05 -0.94 -3.23
N VAL A 49 2.10 -1.93 -2.32
CA VAL A 49 0.98 -2.81 -1.97
C VAL A 49 0.71 -2.69 -0.47
N PHE A 50 -0.55 -2.46 -0.09
CA PHE A 50 -1.00 -2.57 1.29
C PHE A 50 -1.55 -3.97 1.54
N ILE A 51 -0.84 -4.73 2.37
CA ILE A 51 -1.14 -6.12 2.72
C ILE A 51 -1.69 -6.14 4.15
N PRO A 52 -2.85 -6.75 4.42
CA PRO A 52 -3.33 -6.93 5.77
C PRO A 52 -2.41 -7.86 6.56
N LYS A 53 -2.03 -7.46 7.78
CA LYS A 53 -1.19 -8.25 8.70
C LYS A 53 -1.91 -9.43 9.31
N ASN A 54 -3.23 -9.35 9.42
CA ASN A 54 -4.05 -10.50 9.78
C ASN A 54 -4.50 -11.17 8.48
N GLU A 55 -4.25 -12.47 8.35
CA GLU A 55 -4.80 -13.33 7.28
C GLU A 55 -6.33 -13.53 7.45
N SER A 56 -7.05 -12.47 7.76
CA SER A 56 -8.50 -12.45 7.66
C SER A 56 -8.85 -12.22 6.20
N ILE A 57 -9.43 -13.25 5.58
CA ILE A 57 -9.93 -13.27 4.19
C ILE A 57 -10.89 -12.09 3.88
N GLU A 58 -11.40 -11.43 4.91
CA GLU A 58 -12.31 -10.29 4.85
C GLU A 58 -11.60 -8.94 4.59
N GLN A 59 -10.26 -8.87 4.65
CA GLN A 59 -9.51 -7.64 4.45
C GLN A 59 -8.99 -7.52 3.01
N PRO A 60 -9.40 -6.49 2.24
CA PRO A 60 -8.98 -6.32 0.85
C PRO A 60 -7.50 -5.94 0.70
N LEU A 61 -6.86 -6.37 -0.39
CA LEU A 61 -5.53 -5.90 -0.78
C LEU A 61 -5.63 -4.60 -1.59
N TYR A 62 -4.80 -3.61 -1.28
CA TYR A 62 -4.75 -2.35 -2.05
C TYR A 62 -3.44 -2.26 -2.84
N PHE A 63 -3.55 -1.89 -4.12
CA PHE A 63 -2.42 -1.69 -5.01
C PHE A 63 -2.38 -0.21 -5.44
N VAL A 64 -1.19 0.40 -5.39
CA VAL A 64 -0.90 1.77 -5.84
C VAL A 64 -0.05 1.76 -7.10
#